data_AF-M5V492-F1
#
_entry.id   AF-M5V492-F1
#
_cell.length_a   1.000
_cell.length_b   1.000
_cell.length_c   1.000
_cell.angle_alpha   90.00
_cell.angle_beta   90.00
_cell.angle_gamma   90.00
#
_symmetry.space_group_name_H-M   'P 1'
#
loop_
_entity.id
_entity.type
_entity.pdbx_description
1 polymer ?
#
loop_
_entity_poly.entity_id
_entity_poly.type
_entity_poly.pdbx_seq_one_letter_code
_entity_poly.pdbx_strand_id
1 'polypeptide(L)'
;MRKDSRKYLVFVLIILLITSCDLFKKVDPDFKDYVADGPEDFPFDPNKLPVIGVTTEEDLKKMYPKPYRIWTYKKPIPKEILGKKFNMDRIIYYANFQTEKISGPGKSGYIGKDYLCFYIFIEKGVVAQYLVEHHIKVNDDWALGPHDRSVWGLDKKNNESWPGQFTDADCYWLQRRDRRQHFSSDAHRKPCPYWEAVPAWEK
;
A
#
# COMPACT_ATOMS: atom_id res chain seq x y z
N MET A 1 -53.51 -4.78 21.27
CA MET A 1 -52.15 -4.20 21.41
C MET A 1 -50.99 -5.18 21.11
N ARG A 2 -51.12 -6.15 20.17
CA ARG A 2 -50.07 -7.16 19.90
C ARG A 2 -49.35 -6.99 18.54
N LYS A 3 -49.79 -6.05 17.69
CA LYS A 3 -49.32 -5.91 16.31
C LYS A 3 -48.19 -4.89 16.14
N ASP A 4 -48.09 -3.92 17.05
CA ASP A 4 -47.10 -2.83 16.96
C ASP A 4 -45.75 -3.19 17.59
N SER A 5 -45.73 -4.03 18.63
CA SER A 5 -44.49 -4.46 19.31
C SER A 5 -43.53 -5.21 18.38
N ARG A 6 -44.05 -5.93 17.38
CA ARG A 6 -43.25 -6.68 16.40
C ARG A 6 -42.47 -5.76 15.46
N LYS A 7 -43.01 -4.57 15.14
CA LYS A 7 -42.34 -3.56 14.31
C LYS A 7 -41.21 -2.86 15.08
N TYR A 8 -41.44 -2.55 16.35
CA TYR A 8 -40.41 -1.97 17.23
C TYR A 8 -39.26 -2.95 17.48
N LEU A 9 -39.55 -4.24 17.67
CA LEU A 9 -38.51 -5.26 17.88
C LEU A 9 -37.57 -5.39 16.67
N VAL A 10 -38.13 -5.39 15.46
CA VAL A 10 -37.34 -5.43 14.21
C VAL A 10 -36.50 -4.17 14.04
N PHE A 11 -37.04 -2.99 14.38
CA PHE A 11 -36.30 -1.73 14.32
C PHE A 11 -35.13 -1.68 15.32
N VAL A 12 -35.34 -2.17 16.55
CA VAL A 12 -34.29 -2.29 17.57
C VAL A 12 -33.22 -3.29 17.15
N LEU A 13 -33.60 -4.42 16.55
CA LEU A 13 -32.66 -5.40 15.99
C LEU A 13 -31.82 -4.81 14.85
N ILE A 14 -32.42 -4.03 13.96
CA ILE A 14 -31.71 -3.34 12.87
C ILE A 14 -30.74 -2.30 13.44
N ILE A 15 -31.15 -1.51 14.44
CA ILE A 15 -30.26 -0.54 15.10
C ILE A 15 -29.09 -1.27 15.79
N LEU A 16 -29.36 -2.36 16.52
CA LEU A 16 -28.32 -3.18 17.16
C LEU A 16 -27.37 -3.84 16.15
N LEU A 17 -27.87 -4.27 14.98
CA LEU A 17 -27.07 -4.83 13.89
C LEU A 17 -26.20 -3.76 13.22
N ILE A 18 -26.71 -2.54 13.05
CA ILE A 18 -25.96 -1.43 12.45
C ILE A 18 -24.92 -0.88 13.44
N THR A 19 -25.27 -0.78 14.74
CA THR A 19 -24.32 -0.31 15.76
C THR A 19 -23.29 -1.36 16.14
N SER A 20 -23.48 -2.65 15.86
CA SER A 20 -22.48 -3.68 16.18
C SER A 20 -21.38 -3.85 15.12
N CYS A 21 -21.56 -3.38 13.88
CA CYS A 21 -20.56 -3.56 12.83
C CYS A 21 -19.47 -2.47 12.80
N ASP A 22 -19.77 -1.23 13.24
CA ASP A 22 -18.84 -0.10 13.09
C ASP A 22 -18.32 0.51 14.41
N LEU A 23 -18.84 0.13 15.58
CA LEU A 23 -18.49 0.80 16.85
C LEU A 23 -17.09 0.45 17.41
N PHE A 24 -16.36 -0.52 16.88
CA PHE A 24 -15.13 -1.03 17.54
C PHE A 24 -13.91 -1.25 16.64
N LYS A 25 -13.85 -0.66 15.45
CA LYS A 25 -12.57 -0.63 14.71
C LYS A 25 -11.66 0.43 15.35
N LYS A 26 -10.88 0.00 16.35
CA LYS A 26 -9.82 0.82 16.95
C LYS A 26 -8.71 1.03 15.91
N VAL A 27 -8.79 2.10 15.13
CA VAL A 27 -7.70 2.48 14.22
C VAL A 27 -6.56 3.06 15.05
N ASP A 28 -5.33 2.66 14.75
CA ASP A 28 -4.15 3.20 15.40
C ASP A 28 -4.01 4.69 15.00
N PRO A 29 -4.16 5.66 15.94
CA PRO A 29 -4.20 7.08 15.61
C PRO A 29 -2.88 7.58 15.01
N ASP A 30 -1.80 6.87 15.29
CA ASP A 30 -0.48 7.16 14.75
C ASP A 30 -0.36 6.89 13.24
N PHE A 31 -1.33 6.20 12.66
CA PHE A 31 -1.35 5.81 11.25
C PHE A 31 -2.58 6.35 10.52
N LYS A 32 -3.07 7.53 10.93
CA LYS A 32 -4.22 8.22 10.30
C LYS A 32 -4.05 8.50 8.80
N ASP A 33 -2.80 8.66 8.34
CA ASP A 33 -2.47 8.94 6.94
C ASP A 33 -2.32 7.65 6.11
N TYR A 34 -2.65 6.50 6.69
CA TYR A 34 -2.63 5.21 6.00
C TYR A 34 -3.63 5.18 4.85
N VAL A 35 -3.13 4.73 3.69
CA VAL A 35 -3.97 4.37 2.54
C VAL A 35 -3.66 2.92 2.20
N ALA A 36 -4.68 2.05 2.23
CA ALA A 36 -4.54 0.64 1.92
C ALA A 36 -4.59 0.38 0.40
N ASP A 37 -5.67 0.85 -0.21
CA ASP A 37 -6.06 0.65 -1.60
C ASP A 37 -6.63 1.97 -2.13
N GLY A 38 -5.81 2.71 -2.87
CA GLY A 38 -6.18 3.97 -3.51
C GLY A 38 -6.43 3.77 -5.01
N PRO A 39 -6.42 4.86 -5.78
CA PRO A 39 -6.62 4.79 -7.23
C PRO A 39 -5.50 4.02 -7.94
N GLU A 40 -5.88 3.28 -8.98
CA GLU A 40 -4.99 2.47 -9.85
C GLU A 40 -4.84 3.09 -11.26
N ASP A 41 -5.20 4.36 -11.44
CA ASP A 41 -5.20 5.10 -12.71
C ASP A 41 -4.22 6.29 -12.68
N PHE A 42 -3.14 6.21 -11.91
CA PHE A 42 -2.18 7.30 -11.75
C PHE A 42 -1.62 7.78 -13.11
N PRO A 43 -1.79 9.05 -13.51
CA PRO A 43 -1.30 9.55 -14.79
C PRO A 43 0.21 9.83 -14.72
N PHE A 44 1.03 8.77 -14.79
CA PHE A 44 2.48 8.87 -14.74
C PHE A 44 3.03 9.73 -15.89
N ASP A 45 3.87 10.71 -15.56
CA ASP A 45 4.57 11.56 -16.51
C ASP A 45 6.08 11.52 -16.20
N PRO A 46 6.92 10.95 -17.08
CA PRO A 46 8.36 10.83 -16.86
C PRO A 46 9.08 12.18 -16.79
N ASN A 47 8.43 13.29 -17.20
CA ASN A 47 8.98 14.63 -17.13
C ASN A 47 8.60 15.37 -15.83
N LYS A 48 7.70 14.79 -15.03
CA LYS A 48 7.26 15.35 -13.74
C LYS A 48 7.68 14.44 -12.59
N LEU A 49 8.95 14.06 -12.54
CA LEU A 49 9.52 13.25 -11.45
C LEU A 49 9.98 14.14 -10.28
N PRO A 50 9.99 13.63 -9.04
CA PRO A 50 10.50 14.38 -7.90
C PRO A 50 12.03 14.50 -8.00
N VAL A 51 12.55 15.64 -7.52
CA VAL A 51 13.98 15.87 -7.40
C VAL A 51 14.43 15.33 -6.05
N ILE A 52 15.29 14.31 -6.10
CA ILE A 52 15.84 13.67 -4.91
C ILE A 52 16.58 14.69 -4.04
N GLY A 53 16.29 14.67 -2.73
CA GLY A 53 16.88 15.58 -1.73
C GLY A 53 16.30 16.99 -1.75
N VAL A 54 15.34 17.29 -2.63
CA VAL A 54 14.75 18.63 -2.79
C VAL A 54 13.23 18.59 -2.66
N THR A 55 12.56 17.70 -3.40
CA THR A 55 11.10 17.60 -3.38
C THR A 55 10.62 17.14 -2.00
N THR A 56 9.72 17.92 -1.41
CA THR A 56 9.12 17.62 -0.11
C THR A 56 7.83 16.82 -0.26
N GLU A 57 7.34 16.23 0.83
CA GLU A 57 6.01 15.60 0.84
C GLU A 57 4.88 16.56 0.48
N GLU A 58 4.97 17.83 0.87
CA GLU A 58 3.97 18.85 0.50
C GLU A 58 4.02 19.19 -0.99
N ASP A 59 5.19 19.11 -1.61
CA ASP A 59 5.31 19.26 -3.06
C ASP A 59 4.69 18.06 -3.78
N LEU A 60 4.92 16.83 -3.29
CA LEU A 60 4.31 15.63 -3.86
C LEU A 60 2.78 15.70 -3.87
N LYS A 61 2.16 16.21 -2.78
CA LYS A 61 0.70 16.43 -2.70
C LYS A 61 0.17 17.40 -3.74
N LYS A 62 1.00 18.33 -4.23
CA LYS A 62 0.65 19.28 -5.30
C LYS A 62 0.95 18.72 -6.68
N MET A 63 2.01 17.91 -6.80
CA MET A 63 2.46 17.32 -8.05
C MET A 63 1.56 16.19 -8.51
N TYR A 64 1.06 15.38 -7.57
CA TYR A 64 0.38 14.12 -7.87
C TYR A 64 -0.99 14.03 -7.19
N PRO A 65 -1.92 13.23 -7.74
CA PRO A 65 -3.19 12.93 -7.09
C PRO A 65 -2.99 12.09 -5.82
N LYS A 66 -4.09 11.59 -5.26
CA LYS A 66 -4.04 10.67 -4.12
C LYS A 66 -3.25 9.40 -4.49
N PRO A 67 -2.33 8.92 -3.64
CA PRO A 67 -1.58 7.70 -3.90
C PRO A 67 -2.44 6.44 -3.73
N TYR A 68 -1.97 5.34 -4.32
CA TYR A 68 -2.54 4.01 -4.10
C TYR A 68 -2.31 3.54 -2.66
N ARG A 69 -1.11 3.78 -2.11
CA ARG A 69 -0.77 3.33 -0.76
C ARG A 69 0.26 4.24 -0.11
N ILE A 70 0.16 4.36 1.22
CA ILE A 70 1.16 5.06 2.05
C ILE A 70 1.52 4.17 3.23
N TRP A 71 2.81 3.91 3.42
CA TRP A 71 3.36 3.30 4.62
C TRP A 71 4.19 4.33 5.37
N THR A 72 3.79 4.63 6.61
CA THR A 72 4.58 5.47 7.53
C THR A 72 5.26 4.58 8.56
N TYR A 73 6.54 4.80 8.81
CA TYR A 73 7.34 4.11 9.80
C TYR A 73 7.64 5.04 10.96
N LYS A 74 7.15 4.70 12.15
CA LYS A 74 7.45 5.46 13.38
C LYS A 74 8.94 5.48 13.71
N LYS A 75 9.59 4.36 13.40
CA LYS A 75 11.03 4.17 13.55
C LYS A 75 11.60 4.04 12.14
N PRO A 76 12.39 5.02 11.68
CA PRO A 76 12.98 4.97 10.35
C PRO A 76 13.79 3.69 10.13
N ILE A 77 13.75 3.15 8.92
CA ILE A 77 14.46 1.94 8.52
C ILE A 77 15.69 2.35 7.69
N PRO A 78 16.91 1.90 8.05
CA PRO A 78 18.08 2.14 7.21
C PRO A 78 17.93 1.40 5.88
N LYS A 79 18.07 2.12 4.76
CA LYS A 79 17.96 1.58 3.41
C LYS A 79 19.17 1.95 2.57
N GLU A 80 19.45 1.09 1.59
CA GLU A 80 20.32 1.39 0.47
C GLU A 80 19.59 1.01 -0.82
N ILE A 81 19.30 2.00 -1.67
CA ILE A 81 18.59 1.78 -2.94
C ILE A 81 19.35 2.53 -4.04
N LEU A 82 19.74 1.81 -5.08
CA LEU A 82 20.59 2.32 -6.18
C LEU A 82 21.86 3.03 -5.66
N GLY A 83 22.51 2.44 -4.66
CA GLY A 83 23.74 2.95 -4.03
C GLY A 83 23.55 4.14 -3.07
N LYS A 84 22.32 4.66 -2.92
CA LYS A 84 22.04 5.75 -1.97
C LYS A 84 21.59 5.20 -0.62
N LYS A 85 22.29 5.58 0.44
CA LYS A 85 21.95 5.28 1.84
C LYS A 85 21.11 6.38 2.47
N PHE A 86 20.04 6.01 3.18
CA PHE A 86 19.13 6.94 3.86
C PHE A 86 18.31 6.19 4.93
N ASN A 87 17.66 6.92 5.84
CA ASN A 87 16.75 6.36 6.83
C ASN A 87 15.30 6.59 6.39
N MET A 88 14.72 5.57 5.77
CA MET A 88 13.37 5.60 5.24
C MET A 88 12.35 5.67 6.38
N ASP A 89 11.55 6.74 6.43
CA ASP A 89 10.44 6.86 7.37
C ASP A 89 9.08 6.77 6.70
N ARG A 90 9.01 6.87 5.37
CA ARG A 90 7.75 6.71 4.64
C ARG A 90 7.97 6.20 3.21
N ILE A 91 7.01 5.42 2.75
CA ILE A 91 6.88 4.97 1.35
C ILE A 91 5.53 5.47 0.83
N ILE A 92 5.55 6.13 -0.32
CA ILE A 92 4.35 6.51 -1.07
C ILE A 92 4.36 5.71 -2.36
N TYR A 93 3.26 5.04 -2.66
CA TYR A 93 3.11 4.17 -3.82
C TYR A 93 1.94 4.64 -4.69
N TYR A 94 2.21 4.82 -5.97
CA TYR A 94 1.24 5.10 -7.02
C TYR A 94 1.18 3.95 -8.03
N ALA A 95 -0.02 3.64 -8.51
CA ALA A 95 -0.27 2.56 -9.44
C ALA A 95 -1.00 3.07 -10.69
N ASN A 96 -0.57 2.63 -11.87
CA ASN A 96 -1.34 2.69 -13.11
C ASN A 96 -1.47 1.28 -13.66
N PHE A 97 -2.67 0.70 -13.60
CA PHE A 97 -2.95 -0.64 -14.10
C PHE A 97 -3.94 -0.58 -15.26
N GLN A 98 -3.45 -0.81 -16.47
CA GLN A 98 -4.31 -0.98 -17.63
C GLN A 98 -4.71 -2.44 -17.75
N THR A 99 -6.00 -2.70 -17.61
CA THR A 99 -6.58 -4.04 -17.73
C THR A 99 -7.67 -4.07 -18.78
N GLU A 100 -7.82 -5.21 -19.44
CA GLU A 100 -8.92 -5.50 -20.34
C GLU A 100 -9.86 -6.51 -19.70
N LYS A 101 -11.16 -6.19 -19.72
CA LYS A 101 -12.19 -7.10 -19.25
C LYS A 101 -12.34 -8.27 -20.23
N ILE A 102 -12.31 -9.49 -19.70
CA ILE A 102 -12.62 -10.69 -20.45
C ILE A 102 -13.97 -11.25 -19.99
N SER A 103 -14.82 -11.58 -20.96
CA SER A 103 -16.12 -12.24 -20.71
C SER A 103 -16.41 -13.29 -21.76
N GLY A 104 -16.79 -14.50 -21.33
CA GLY A 104 -17.23 -15.61 -22.17
C GLY A 104 -17.75 -16.79 -21.33
N PRO A 105 -18.25 -17.87 -21.96
CA PRO A 105 -18.75 -19.04 -21.23
C PRO A 105 -17.67 -19.60 -20.27
N GLY A 106 -17.96 -19.57 -18.97
CA GLY A 106 -17.03 -20.03 -17.93
C GLY A 106 -15.80 -19.14 -17.67
N LYS A 107 -15.70 -17.96 -18.28
CA LYS A 107 -14.57 -17.03 -18.09
C LYS A 107 -15.07 -15.61 -17.86
N SER A 108 -14.84 -15.08 -16.66
CA SER A 108 -15.05 -13.68 -16.29
C SER A 108 -13.84 -13.21 -15.49
N GLY A 109 -13.27 -12.07 -15.85
CA GLY A 109 -12.10 -11.53 -15.18
C GLY A 109 -11.47 -10.36 -15.93
N TYR A 110 -10.21 -10.09 -15.60
CA TYR A 110 -9.42 -9.03 -16.23
C TYR A 110 -8.07 -9.60 -16.65
N ILE A 111 -7.54 -9.13 -17.77
CA ILE A 111 -6.18 -9.39 -18.22
C ILE A 111 -5.41 -8.07 -18.18
N GLY A 112 -4.27 -8.05 -17.49
CA GLY A 112 -3.35 -6.91 -17.50
C GLY A 112 -2.67 -6.72 -18.85
N LYS A 113 -2.51 -5.45 -19.26
CA LYS A 113 -1.81 -5.04 -20.47
C LYS A 113 -0.59 -4.18 -20.17
N ASP A 114 -0.69 -3.31 -19.19
CA ASP A 114 0.35 -2.36 -18.81
C ASP A 114 0.23 -2.13 -17.30
N TYR A 115 1.31 -2.39 -16.57
CA TYR A 115 1.42 -2.15 -15.14
C TYR A 115 2.59 -1.22 -14.87
N LEU A 116 2.28 -0.06 -14.29
CA LEU A 116 3.27 0.88 -13.80
C LEU A 116 3.10 1.11 -12.30
N CYS A 117 4.16 0.82 -11.55
CA CYS A 117 4.26 1.08 -10.12
C CYS A 117 5.31 2.16 -9.88
N PHE A 118 4.93 3.25 -9.23
CA PHE A 118 5.83 4.33 -8.87
C PHE A 118 5.97 4.44 -7.35
N TYR A 119 7.15 4.07 -6.86
CA TYR A 119 7.49 4.04 -5.44
C TYR A 119 8.36 5.24 -5.09
N ILE A 120 7.97 6.00 -4.08
CA ILE A 120 8.71 7.15 -3.56
C ILE A 120 9.08 6.87 -2.11
N PHE A 121 10.37 6.96 -1.81
CA PHE A 121 10.93 6.75 -0.49
C PHE A 121 11.29 8.10 0.14
N ILE A 122 10.81 8.32 1.36
CA ILE A 122 10.94 9.58 2.08
C ILE A 122 11.87 9.39 3.29
N GLU A 123 12.71 10.40 3.53
CA GLU A 123 13.45 10.59 4.77
C GLU A 123 13.15 12.00 5.28
N LYS A 124 12.57 12.10 6.48
CA LYS A 124 12.28 13.35 7.20
C LYS A 124 11.49 14.36 6.36
N GLY A 125 10.48 13.90 5.63
CA GLY A 125 9.61 14.74 4.81
C GLY A 125 10.17 15.14 3.45
N VAL A 126 11.34 14.62 3.06
CA VAL A 126 12.00 14.90 1.77
C VAL A 126 12.19 13.60 1.00
N VAL A 127 12.02 13.66 -0.33
CA VAL A 127 12.24 12.52 -1.22
C VAL A 127 13.70 12.08 -1.16
N ALA A 128 13.94 10.91 -0.59
CA ALA A 128 15.28 10.31 -0.49
C ALA A 128 15.63 9.52 -1.75
N GLN A 129 14.67 8.79 -2.32
CA GLN A 129 14.84 7.98 -3.53
C GLN A 129 13.47 7.70 -4.17
N TYR A 130 13.44 7.28 -5.44
CA TYR A 130 12.25 6.70 -6.05
C TYR A 130 12.59 5.57 -7.02
N LEU A 131 11.62 4.73 -7.35
CA LEU A 131 11.71 3.64 -8.33
C LEU A 131 10.46 3.64 -9.20
N VAL A 132 10.62 3.28 -10.48
CA VAL A 132 9.51 3.06 -11.40
C VAL A 132 9.64 1.62 -11.88
N GLU A 133 8.66 0.78 -11.58
CA GLU A 133 8.53 -0.51 -12.24
C GLU A 133 7.50 -0.38 -13.33
N HIS A 134 7.85 -0.76 -14.55
CA HIS A 134 6.95 -0.65 -15.68
C HIS A 134 7.03 -1.94 -16.47
N HIS A 135 5.92 -2.65 -16.54
CA HIS A 135 5.79 -3.90 -17.27
C HIS A 135 4.66 -3.76 -18.29
N ILE A 136 4.96 -4.11 -19.54
CA ILE A 136 3.99 -4.11 -20.63
C ILE A 136 3.88 -5.50 -21.22
N LYS A 137 2.69 -5.85 -21.68
CA LYS A 137 2.44 -7.13 -22.34
C LYS A 137 2.69 -7.01 -23.84
N VAL A 138 3.65 -7.78 -24.35
CA VAL A 138 4.05 -7.81 -25.77
C VAL A 138 3.97 -9.26 -26.24
N ASN A 139 3.13 -9.54 -27.24
CA ASN A 139 2.90 -10.89 -27.76
C ASN A 139 2.57 -11.92 -26.67
N ASP A 140 1.70 -11.54 -25.74
CA ASP A 140 1.30 -12.30 -24.55
C ASP A 140 2.35 -12.53 -23.44
N ASP A 141 3.59 -12.09 -23.65
CA ASP A 141 4.65 -12.13 -22.66
C ASP A 141 4.85 -10.78 -21.96
N TRP A 142 5.22 -10.81 -20.68
CA TRP A 142 5.58 -9.59 -19.95
C TRP A 142 7.00 -9.16 -20.29
N ALA A 143 7.14 -7.90 -20.69
CA ALA A 143 8.40 -7.24 -20.98
C ALA A 143 8.54 -5.97 -20.14
N LEU A 144 9.77 -5.49 -19.96
CA LEU A 144 10.01 -4.18 -19.34
C LEU A 144 9.49 -3.07 -20.26
N GLY A 145 8.72 -2.16 -19.68
CA GLY A 145 8.22 -0.97 -20.34
C GLY A 145 9.29 0.13 -20.44
N PRO A 146 9.05 1.15 -21.26
CA PRO A 146 10.02 2.21 -21.56
C PRO A 146 10.37 3.13 -20.37
N HIS A 147 9.62 3.05 -19.28
CA HIS A 147 9.84 3.88 -18.09
C HIS A 147 10.43 3.09 -16.92
N ASP A 148 10.76 1.82 -17.13
CA ASP A 148 11.32 1.00 -16.07
C ASP A 148 12.65 1.58 -15.58
N ARG A 149 12.72 1.74 -14.26
CA ARG A 149 13.88 2.16 -13.48
C ARG A 149 13.97 1.31 -12.21
N SER A 150 13.60 0.03 -12.34
CA SER A 150 13.63 -0.94 -11.24
C SER A 150 15.08 -1.28 -10.85
N VAL A 151 15.25 -1.88 -9.68
CA VAL A 151 16.57 -2.30 -9.21
C VAL A 151 16.93 -3.62 -9.88
N TRP A 152 18.01 -3.60 -10.67
CA TRP A 152 18.53 -4.80 -11.33
C TRP A 152 19.12 -5.79 -10.33
N GLY A 153 18.91 -7.09 -10.58
CA GLY A 153 19.55 -8.16 -9.81
C GLY A 153 18.95 -8.40 -8.43
N LEU A 154 17.77 -7.86 -8.14
CA LEU A 154 16.98 -8.30 -6.99
C LEU A 154 16.68 -9.80 -7.10
N ASP A 155 16.52 -10.45 -5.96
CA ASP A 155 16.20 -11.87 -5.92
C ASP A 155 14.87 -12.12 -6.64
N LYS A 156 14.97 -12.58 -7.89
CA LYS A 156 13.83 -12.91 -8.75
C LYS A 156 12.89 -13.94 -8.12
N LYS A 157 13.34 -14.70 -7.12
CA LYS A 157 12.48 -15.66 -6.41
C LYS A 157 11.41 -14.98 -5.56
N ASN A 158 11.67 -13.74 -5.14
CA ASN A 158 10.80 -13.02 -4.22
C ASN A 158 9.96 -11.95 -4.92
N ASN A 159 10.23 -11.61 -6.19
CA ASN A 159 9.50 -10.53 -6.90
C ASN A 159 9.46 -9.22 -6.08
N GLU A 160 10.57 -8.88 -5.42
CA GLU A 160 10.69 -7.62 -4.70
C GLU A 160 11.01 -6.49 -5.70
N SER A 161 10.40 -5.33 -5.47
CA SER A 161 10.62 -4.09 -6.21
C SER A 161 11.81 -3.30 -5.68
N TRP A 162 12.18 -3.50 -4.42
CA TRP A 162 13.40 -2.96 -3.81
C TRP A 162 13.97 -3.96 -2.78
N PRO A 163 15.26 -3.86 -2.42
CA PRO A 163 15.89 -4.82 -1.53
C PRO A 163 15.16 -4.92 -0.18
N GLY A 164 14.62 -6.07 0.17
CA GLY A 164 13.98 -6.31 1.47
C GLY A 164 12.56 -5.74 1.59
N GLN A 165 11.86 -5.49 0.49
CA GLN A 165 10.48 -5.01 0.47
C GLN A 165 9.56 -5.79 1.42
N PHE A 166 9.64 -7.13 1.46
CA PHE A 166 8.76 -7.90 2.35
C PHE A 166 9.11 -7.71 3.82
N THR A 167 10.39 -7.55 4.13
CA THR A 167 10.83 -7.24 5.49
C THR A 167 10.34 -5.85 5.89
N ASP A 168 10.39 -4.88 4.98
CA ASP A 168 9.85 -3.54 5.22
C ASP A 168 8.33 -3.57 5.42
N ALA A 169 7.61 -4.43 4.70
CA ALA A 169 6.17 -4.64 4.88
C ALA A 169 5.84 -5.28 6.24
N ASP A 170 6.59 -6.31 6.63
CA ASP A 170 6.45 -6.95 7.95
C ASP A 170 6.74 -5.95 9.08
N CYS A 171 7.84 -5.22 8.98
CA CYS A 171 8.14 -4.10 9.88
C CYS A 171 6.97 -3.10 9.89
N TYR A 172 6.45 -2.67 8.75
CA TYR A 172 5.34 -1.71 8.71
C TYR A 172 4.13 -2.19 9.52
N TRP A 173 3.76 -3.47 9.41
CA TRP A 173 2.63 -4.01 10.13
C TRP A 173 2.93 -4.24 11.61
N LEU A 174 4.13 -4.67 11.98
CA LEU A 174 4.49 -5.00 13.37
C LEU A 174 4.54 -3.78 14.30
N GLN A 175 4.63 -2.55 13.77
CA GLN A 175 4.52 -1.31 14.58
C GLN A 175 3.07 -0.88 14.83
N ARG A 176 2.12 -1.41 14.06
CA ARG A 176 0.72 -1.03 14.16
C ARG A 176 0.01 -1.82 15.23
N ARG A 177 -0.65 -1.14 16.16
CA ARG A 177 -1.46 -1.77 17.21
C ARG A 177 -2.75 -2.36 16.64
N ASP A 178 -3.30 -1.74 15.61
CA ASP A 178 -4.55 -2.17 14.96
C ASP A 178 -4.38 -3.27 13.91
N ARG A 179 -3.15 -3.79 13.68
CA ARG A 179 -2.87 -4.75 12.61
C ARG A 179 -3.78 -5.99 12.61
N ARG A 180 -4.30 -6.41 13.76
CA ARG A 180 -5.24 -7.55 13.84
C ARG A 180 -6.57 -7.26 13.14
N GLN A 181 -6.95 -6.01 12.90
CA GLN A 181 -8.12 -5.69 12.07
C GLN A 181 -7.88 -5.95 10.58
N HIS A 182 -6.62 -5.96 10.15
CA HIS A 182 -6.21 -6.22 8.77
C HIS A 182 -5.88 -7.69 8.51
N PHE A 183 -5.51 -8.45 9.55
CA PHE A 183 -5.08 -9.84 9.43
C PHE A 183 -5.66 -10.73 10.52
N SER A 184 -5.97 -11.98 10.17
CA SER A 184 -6.42 -12.99 11.12
C SER A 184 -5.33 -13.39 12.12
N SER A 185 -4.06 -13.40 11.72
CA SER A 185 -2.92 -13.72 12.57
C SER A 185 -1.63 -13.00 12.18
N ASP A 186 -0.65 -13.00 13.09
CA ASP A 186 0.73 -12.57 12.85
C ASP A 186 1.65 -13.74 12.48
N ALA A 187 1.13 -14.97 12.36
CA ALA A 187 1.95 -16.19 12.26
C ALA A 187 2.84 -16.23 11.00
N HIS A 188 2.49 -15.47 9.96
CA HIS A 188 3.25 -15.37 8.71
C HIS A 188 4.26 -14.22 8.69
N ARG A 189 4.23 -13.32 9.69
CA ARG A 189 5.12 -12.16 9.75
C ARG A 189 6.46 -12.54 10.36
N LYS A 190 7.54 -12.16 9.70
CA LYS A 190 8.87 -12.28 10.29
C LYS A 190 9.11 -11.13 11.26
N PRO A 191 9.89 -11.33 12.35
CA PRO A 191 10.29 -10.25 13.22
C PRO A 191 11.00 -9.14 12.43
N CYS A 192 10.73 -7.88 12.77
CA CYS A 192 11.45 -6.75 12.20
C CYS A 192 12.90 -6.77 12.72
N PRO A 193 13.93 -6.76 11.85
CA PRO A 193 15.33 -6.85 12.30
C PRO A 193 15.83 -5.57 12.97
N TYR A 194 15.09 -4.46 12.85
CA TYR A 194 15.52 -3.15 13.31
C TYR A 194 14.99 -2.80 14.71
N TRP A 195 13.87 -3.40 15.12
CA TRP A 195 13.20 -3.08 16.38
C TRP A 195 12.15 -4.12 16.75
N GLU A 196 11.79 -4.15 18.03
CA GLU A 196 10.76 -5.07 18.56
C GLU A 196 9.33 -4.65 18.18
N ALA A 197 8.51 -5.66 17.87
CA ALA A 197 7.10 -5.47 17.51
C ALA A 197 6.32 -4.75 18.62
N VAL A 198 5.43 -3.84 18.22
CA VAL A 198 4.50 -3.20 19.14
C VAL A 198 3.39 -4.19 19.47
N PRO A 199 2.95 -4.32 20.75
CA PRO A 199 1.81 -5.17 21.09
C PRO A 199 0.57 -4.79 20.28
N ALA A 200 -0.05 -5.78 19.62
CA ALA A 200 -1.33 -5.58 18.94
C ALA A 200 -2.45 -5.42 19.98
N TRP A 201 -3.45 -4.61 19.63
CA TRP A 201 -4.74 -4.68 20.30
C TRP A 201 -5.46 -5.98 19.94
N GLU A 202 -6.16 -6.52 20.93
CA GLU A 202 -7.12 -7.60 20.70
C GLU A 202 -8.25 -7.08 19.79
N LYS A 203 -8.85 -8.02 19.04
CA LYS A 203 -9.98 -7.72 18.14
C LYS A 203 -11.22 -7.36 18.93
#